data_AF-A0A5P2CVR9-F1
#
_entry.id   AF-A0A5P2CVR9-F1
#
_cell.length_a   1.000
_cell.length_b   1.000
_cell.length_c   1.000
_cell.angle_alpha   90.00
_cell.angle_beta   90.00
_cell.angle_gamma   90.00
#
_symmetry.space_group_name_H-M   'P 1'
#
loop_
_entity.id
_entity.type
_entity.pdbx_description
1 polymer ?
#
loop_
_entity_poly.entity_id
_entity_poly.type
_entity_poly.pdbx_seq_one_letter_code
_entity_poly.pdbx_strand_id
1 'polypeptide(L)'
;MRFSSDKYAAALSEEQRAALQRLHPSGSARFWGATSVQDKNMDRLRTGDVVLFTGRNLVRGIGEVGVTFRNSDFADAMWTPDPDKGSWRNVYSLLSFRHTEIPYSEIWELPSFNVGDNFMGLRVLAGSKADEVLQGLGITTVTENRRKLARDAEVASAIAQGTLVVPVEAVHASTAVYRRDEREIQVLRAEALLVREYKATLAGAEVTRLRTPSGVTDLHVTGPDGTEIIEAKSSGDHNYVRAALAQLLDYAPHSPSPADRLSALFPTCPAAKSVSLLHRYGIDCIYRTMPNVFERISAPVEARMYVRKVWADGE
;
A
#
# COMPACT_ATOMS: atom_id res chain seq x y z
N MET A 1 -14.02 7.35 17.55
CA MET A 1 -14.45 8.24 18.65
C MET A 1 -15.14 9.45 18.04
N ARG A 2 -16.32 9.84 18.53
CA ARG A 2 -17.09 10.96 17.98
C ARG A 2 -16.68 12.27 18.65
N PHE A 3 -15.68 12.97 18.10
CA PHE A 3 -15.19 14.23 18.67
C PHE A 3 -16.22 15.37 18.61
N SER A 4 -17.25 15.22 17.78
CA SER A 4 -18.38 16.13 17.67
C SER A 4 -19.38 16.06 18.84
N SER A 5 -19.29 15.07 19.74
CA SER A 5 -20.18 14.99 20.90
C SER A 5 -19.84 16.05 21.96
N ASP A 6 -20.83 16.57 22.67
CA ASP A 6 -20.73 17.66 23.65
C ASP A 6 -19.52 17.56 24.59
N LYS A 7 -19.28 16.37 25.17
CA LYS A 7 -18.14 16.11 26.07
C LYS A 7 -16.80 16.52 25.47
N TYR A 8 -16.53 16.12 24.23
CA TYR A 8 -15.25 16.31 23.56
C TYR A 8 -15.21 17.62 22.79
N ALA A 9 -16.35 18.02 22.25
CA ALA A 9 -16.61 19.28 21.61
C ALA A 9 -16.26 20.46 22.54
N ALA A 10 -16.69 20.43 23.80
CA ALA A 10 -16.42 21.49 24.77
C ALA A 10 -14.92 21.65 25.12
N ALA A 11 -14.14 20.59 24.98
CA ALA A 11 -12.71 20.59 25.29
C ALA A 11 -11.81 21.01 24.09
N LEU A 12 -12.39 21.19 22.90
CA LEU A 12 -11.67 21.61 21.70
C LEU A 12 -11.79 23.13 21.50
N SER A 13 -10.69 23.78 21.11
CA SER A 13 -10.79 25.14 20.57
C SER A 13 -11.54 25.16 19.23
N GLU A 14 -12.07 26.32 18.85
CA GLU A 14 -12.77 26.49 17.57
C GLU A 14 -11.87 26.11 16.39
N GLU A 15 -10.60 26.50 16.41
CA GLU A 15 -9.61 26.16 15.38
C GLU A 15 -9.37 24.65 15.30
N GLN A 16 -9.18 23.98 16.44
CA GLN A 16 -8.97 22.53 16.49
C GLN A 16 -10.19 21.77 15.96
N ARG A 17 -11.40 22.21 16.34
CA ARG A 17 -12.65 21.63 15.85
C ARG A 17 -12.79 21.82 14.35
N ALA A 18 -12.54 23.02 13.83
CA ALA A 18 -12.61 23.30 12.40
C ALA A 18 -11.61 22.45 11.60
N ALA A 19 -10.38 22.32 12.10
CA ALA A 19 -9.35 21.48 11.48
C ALA A 19 -9.76 19.99 11.48
N LEU A 20 -10.31 19.49 12.59
CA LEU A 20 -10.80 18.12 12.70
C LEU A 20 -11.99 17.87 11.76
N GLN A 21 -12.96 18.78 11.70
CA GLN A 21 -14.11 18.66 10.82
C GLN A 21 -13.71 18.65 9.33
N ARG A 22 -12.69 19.41 8.96
CA ARG A 22 -12.15 19.44 7.59
C ARG A 22 -11.52 18.11 7.18
N LEU A 23 -10.78 17.45 8.08
CA LEU A 23 -10.13 16.16 7.78
C LEU A 23 -11.00 14.94 8.09
N HIS A 24 -11.99 15.08 8.97
CA HIS A 24 -12.90 14.02 9.41
C HIS A 24 -14.37 14.50 9.36
N PRO A 25 -14.96 14.62 8.15
CA PRO A 25 -16.31 15.21 7.98
C PRO A 25 -17.43 14.44 8.70
N SER A 26 -17.23 13.16 9.00
CA SER A 26 -18.19 12.35 9.79
C SER A 26 -18.29 12.78 11.25
N GLY A 27 -17.48 13.75 11.70
CA GLY A 27 -17.44 14.19 13.10
C GLY A 27 -16.86 13.14 14.05
N SER A 28 -16.17 12.13 13.50
CA SER A 28 -15.53 11.03 14.22
C SER A 28 -14.12 10.78 13.70
N ALA A 29 -13.20 10.48 14.62
CA ALA A 29 -11.81 10.13 14.30
C ALA A 29 -11.26 9.09 15.28
N ARG A 30 -10.10 8.53 14.96
CA ARG A 30 -9.24 7.83 15.93
C ARG A 30 -8.13 8.81 16.34
N PHE A 31 -7.70 8.71 17.59
CA PHE A 31 -6.68 9.61 18.14
C PHE A 31 -5.58 8.81 18.81
N TRP A 32 -4.40 9.43 18.87
CA TRP A 32 -3.29 8.97 19.67
C TRP A 32 -2.70 10.14 20.45
N GLY A 33 -2.23 9.84 21.66
CA GLY A 33 -1.68 10.82 22.59
C GLY A 33 -0.24 10.50 22.97
N ALA A 34 0.54 11.55 23.22
CA ALA A 34 1.88 11.44 23.80
C ALA A 34 2.06 12.50 24.89
N THR A 35 2.85 12.19 25.90
CA THR A 35 3.11 13.10 27.01
C THR A 35 4.13 14.18 26.62
N SER A 36 4.35 15.16 27.51
CA SER A 36 5.27 16.28 27.29
C SER A 36 6.71 15.87 26.98
N VAL A 37 7.13 14.67 27.42
CA VAL A 37 8.45 14.09 27.12
C VAL A 37 8.68 13.96 25.60
N GLN A 38 7.60 13.85 24.83
CA GLN A 38 7.65 13.66 23.38
C GLN A 38 7.46 14.96 22.58
N ASP A 39 7.43 16.13 23.23
CA ASP A 39 7.15 17.42 22.57
C ASP A 39 8.03 17.63 21.32
N LYS A 40 9.34 17.41 21.43
CA LYS A 40 10.28 17.57 20.31
C LYS A 40 10.02 16.63 19.13
N ASN A 41 9.59 15.39 19.40
CA ASN A 41 9.25 14.45 18.34
C ASN A 41 7.92 14.83 17.68
N MET A 42 6.97 15.29 18.48
CA MET A 42 5.66 15.76 18.02
C MET A 42 5.76 17.01 17.14
N ASP A 43 6.69 17.93 17.43
CA ASP A 43 6.96 19.12 16.61
C ASP A 43 7.44 18.78 15.19
N ARG A 44 7.95 17.56 14.97
CA ARG A 44 8.42 17.10 13.67
C ARG A 44 7.31 16.47 12.82
N LEU A 45 6.20 16.07 13.43
CA LEU A 45 5.11 15.43 12.72
C LEU A 45 4.36 16.42 11.82
N ARG A 46 3.96 15.95 10.65
CA ARG A 46 3.17 16.68 9.66
C ARG A 46 1.96 15.85 9.26
N THR A 47 0.90 16.52 8.83
CA THR A 47 -0.25 15.85 8.24
C THR A 47 0.20 15.04 7.02
N GLY A 48 -0.16 13.76 6.99
CA GLY A 48 0.23 12.79 5.95
C GLY A 48 1.41 11.90 6.33
N ASP A 49 2.14 12.19 7.42
CA ASP A 49 3.19 11.30 7.91
C ASP A 49 2.59 9.94 8.30
N VAL A 50 3.33 8.85 8.05
CA VAL A 50 2.90 7.50 8.41
C VAL A 50 3.30 7.18 9.84
N VAL A 51 2.37 6.62 10.59
CA VAL A 51 2.64 6.05 11.91
C VAL A 51 2.42 4.54 11.91
N LEU A 52 3.41 3.84 12.45
CA LEU A 52 3.37 2.41 12.75
C LEU A 52 3.13 2.22 14.25
N PHE A 53 2.04 1.56 14.60
CA PHE A 53 1.75 1.15 15.97
C PHE A 53 2.37 -0.20 16.23
N THR A 54 3.27 -0.29 17.20
CA THR A 54 4.09 -1.48 17.40
C THR A 54 3.88 -2.09 18.79
N GLY A 55 4.03 -3.41 18.90
CA GLY A 55 3.90 -4.14 20.16
C GLY A 55 3.90 -5.65 19.96
N ARG A 56 4.43 -6.39 20.94
CA ARG A 56 4.64 -7.85 20.88
C ARG A 56 5.44 -8.29 19.63
N ASN A 57 6.50 -7.56 19.29
CA ASN A 57 7.35 -7.78 18.10
C ASN A 57 6.61 -7.74 16.75
N LEU A 58 5.46 -7.05 16.72
CA LEU A 58 4.67 -6.84 15.51
C LEU A 58 4.39 -5.35 15.33
N VAL A 59 4.31 -4.88 14.09
CA VAL A 59 3.47 -3.74 13.74
C VAL A 59 2.02 -4.21 13.80
N ARG A 60 1.24 -3.59 14.69
CA ARG A 60 -0.16 -3.92 15.03
C ARG A 60 -1.16 -2.99 14.36
N GLY A 61 -0.71 -1.85 13.86
CA GLY A 61 -1.54 -0.91 13.12
C GLY A 61 -0.71 0.07 12.31
N ILE A 62 -1.32 0.62 11.28
CA ILE A 62 -0.74 1.65 10.42
C ILE A 62 -1.79 2.73 10.24
N GLY A 63 -1.40 3.99 10.31
CA GLY A 63 -2.25 5.11 9.93
C GLY A 63 -1.44 6.29 9.44
N GLU A 64 -2.15 7.33 9.04
CA GLU A 64 -1.57 8.62 8.66
C GLU A 64 -1.89 9.67 9.72
N VAL A 65 -0.93 10.53 10.01
CA VAL A 65 -1.13 11.68 10.89
C VAL A 65 -2.10 12.64 10.21
N GLY A 66 -3.20 12.95 10.88
CA GLY A 66 -4.20 13.94 10.46
C GLY A 66 -3.88 15.32 11.07
N VAL A 67 -4.84 15.86 11.80
CA VAL A 67 -4.64 17.08 12.62
C VAL A 67 -3.78 16.73 13.84
N THR A 68 -2.77 17.54 14.11
CA THR A 68 -1.92 17.47 15.31
C THR A 68 -2.09 18.74 16.12
N PHE A 69 -2.24 18.63 17.45
CA PHE A 69 -2.36 19.77 18.36
C PHE A 69 -1.95 19.40 19.79
N ARG A 70 -1.73 20.41 20.62
CA ARG A 70 -1.48 20.25 22.06
C ARG A 70 -2.69 20.72 22.85
N ASN A 71 -3.34 19.82 23.58
CA ASN A 71 -4.53 20.14 24.36
C ASN A 71 -4.71 19.13 25.50
N SER A 72 -4.42 19.54 26.73
CA SER A 72 -4.59 18.68 27.92
C SER A 72 -6.06 18.44 28.23
N ASP A 73 -6.93 19.45 28.14
CA ASP A 73 -8.37 19.31 28.44
C ASP A 73 -9.02 18.26 27.54
N PHE A 74 -8.70 18.29 26.24
CA PHE A 74 -9.18 17.29 25.28
C PHE A 74 -8.58 15.91 25.54
N ALA A 75 -7.27 15.84 25.83
CA ALA A 75 -6.60 14.57 26.12
C ALA A 75 -7.14 13.92 27.40
N ASP A 76 -7.33 14.68 28.46
CA ASP A 76 -7.76 14.20 29.78
C ASP A 76 -9.25 13.83 29.78
N ALA A 77 -10.05 14.42 28.88
CA ALA A 77 -11.41 13.97 28.62
C ALA A 77 -11.46 12.57 27.95
N MET A 78 -10.42 12.20 27.20
CA MET A 78 -10.31 10.92 26.48
C MET A 78 -9.61 9.83 27.28
N TRP A 79 -8.51 10.17 27.93
CA TRP A 79 -7.59 9.23 28.56
C TRP A 79 -7.26 9.68 29.96
N THR A 80 -7.15 8.73 30.89
CA THR A 80 -6.62 9.01 32.21
C THR A 80 -5.15 9.45 32.09
N PRO A 81 -4.76 10.59 32.69
CA PRO A 81 -3.36 11.02 32.74
C PRO A 81 -2.47 9.93 33.34
N ASP A 82 -1.24 9.84 32.85
CA ASP A 82 -0.23 8.97 33.43
C ASP A 82 0.19 9.53 34.82
N PRO A 83 0.30 8.69 35.87
CA PRO A 83 0.62 9.18 37.21
C PRO A 83 2.00 9.84 37.30
N ASP A 84 2.96 9.42 36.47
CA ASP A 84 4.33 9.92 36.48
C ASP A 84 4.56 10.97 35.38
N LYS A 85 3.97 10.74 34.20
CA LYS A 85 4.23 11.53 32.99
C LYS A 85 3.15 12.56 32.68
N GLY A 86 2.04 12.54 33.41
CA GLY A 86 0.93 13.49 33.28
C GLY A 86 0.08 13.28 32.03
N SER A 87 -0.54 14.38 31.58
CA SER A 87 -1.48 14.37 30.45
C SER A 87 -0.84 13.92 29.13
N TRP A 88 -1.61 13.19 28.33
CA TRP A 88 -1.28 12.79 26.95
C TRP A 88 -1.50 13.93 25.95
N ARG A 89 -1.11 15.14 26.34
CA ARG A 89 -1.48 16.42 25.72
C ARG A 89 -1.10 16.58 24.26
N ASN A 90 -0.09 15.86 23.77
CA ASN A 90 0.26 15.88 22.34
C ASN A 90 -0.66 14.92 21.60
N VAL A 91 -1.68 15.47 20.95
CA VAL A 91 -2.72 14.68 20.30
C VAL A 91 -2.55 14.79 18.79
N TYR A 92 -2.67 13.66 18.10
CA TYR A 92 -2.96 13.66 16.68
C TYR A 92 -4.12 12.73 16.35
N SER A 93 -4.90 13.15 15.35
CA SER A 93 -5.92 12.30 14.75
C SER A 93 -5.31 11.38 13.69
N LEU A 94 -5.93 10.23 13.47
CA LEU A 94 -5.49 9.24 12.49
C LEU A 94 -6.39 9.24 11.27
N LEU A 95 -5.78 9.44 10.11
CA LEU A 95 -6.36 9.14 8.81
C LEU A 95 -6.06 7.69 8.45
N SER A 96 -7.00 7.05 7.75
CA SER A 96 -6.77 5.76 7.07
C SER A 96 -6.24 4.63 7.95
N PHE A 97 -6.50 4.67 9.26
CA PHE A 97 -5.97 3.68 10.19
C PHE A 97 -6.50 2.28 9.91
N ARG A 98 -5.60 1.30 9.90
CA ARG A 98 -5.91 -0.13 9.80
C ARG A 98 -5.08 -0.92 10.81
N HIS A 99 -5.69 -1.92 11.41
CA HIS A 99 -4.93 -2.94 12.15
C HIS A 99 -4.07 -3.72 11.19
N THR A 100 -2.88 -4.14 11.59
CA THR A 100 -2.01 -5.03 10.81
C THR A 100 -1.29 -6.01 11.72
N GLU A 101 -0.62 -7.01 11.14
CA GLU A 101 0.26 -7.93 11.86
C GLU A 101 1.48 -8.19 10.97
N ILE A 102 2.45 -7.28 11.06
CA ILE A 102 3.73 -7.35 10.33
C ILE A 102 4.82 -7.63 11.37
N PRO A 103 5.50 -8.77 11.31
CA PRO A 103 6.64 -9.06 12.19
C PRO A 103 7.74 -8.02 12.06
N TYR A 104 8.42 -7.71 13.16
CA TYR A 104 9.59 -6.83 13.12
C TYR A 104 10.70 -7.35 12.20
N SER A 105 10.78 -8.66 11.97
CA SER A 105 11.74 -9.25 11.04
C SER A 105 11.65 -8.67 9.63
N GLU A 106 10.45 -8.30 9.17
CA GLU A 106 10.25 -7.64 7.86
C GLU A 106 10.91 -6.26 7.82
N ILE A 107 11.01 -5.56 8.96
CA ILE A 107 11.72 -4.28 9.06
C ILE A 107 13.22 -4.53 9.24
N TRP A 108 13.63 -5.57 9.96
CA TRP A 108 15.04 -5.91 10.17
C TRP A 108 15.74 -6.42 8.91
N GLU A 109 14.99 -6.95 7.95
CA GLU A 109 15.49 -7.32 6.62
C GLU A 109 15.78 -6.09 5.74
N LEU A 110 15.39 -4.90 6.16
CA LEU A 110 15.64 -3.66 5.42
C LEU A 110 17.09 -3.17 5.66
N PRO A 111 17.81 -2.70 4.62
CA PRO A 111 19.23 -2.31 4.66
C PRO A 111 19.66 -1.41 5.83
N SER A 112 18.78 -0.51 6.28
CA SER A 112 19.06 0.51 7.29
C SER A 112 18.78 0.05 8.73
N PHE A 113 18.41 -1.21 8.93
CA PHE A 113 17.95 -1.77 10.20
C PHE A 113 18.74 -3.03 10.57
N ASN A 114 18.82 -3.29 11.87
CA ASN A 114 19.51 -4.47 12.40
C ASN A 114 18.52 -5.42 13.06
N VAL A 115 18.84 -6.72 13.03
CA VAL A 115 18.12 -7.73 13.82
C VAL A 115 18.15 -7.34 15.30
N GLY A 116 16.98 -7.33 15.94
CA GLY A 116 16.83 -6.91 17.33
C GLY A 116 16.61 -5.41 17.54
N ASP A 117 16.57 -4.60 16.47
CA ASP A 117 16.21 -3.18 16.58
C ASP A 117 14.84 -3.02 17.25
N ASN A 118 14.78 -2.12 18.24
CA ASN A 118 13.55 -1.80 18.97
C ASN A 118 12.89 -0.51 18.41
N PHE A 119 11.56 -0.54 18.33
CA PHE A 119 10.72 0.53 17.78
C PHE A 119 9.83 1.21 18.83
N MET A 120 10.23 1.16 20.11
CA MET A 120 9.51 1.79 21.22
C MET A 120 9.72 3.31 21.30
N GLY A 121 8.77 4.00 21.95
CA GLY A 121 8.98 5.37 22.45
C GLY A 121 8.76 6.51 21.46
N LEU A 122 7.87 6.34 20.46
CA LEU A 122 7.57 7.35 19.43
C LEU A 122 8.83 7.73 18.63
N ARG A 123 9.49 6.71 18.07
CA ARG A 123 10.68 6.87 17.23
C ARG A 123 10.27 7.50 15.89
N VAL A 124 10.84 8.66 15.57
CA VAL A 124 10.60 9.35 14.29
C VAL A 124 11.71 9.01 13.30
N LEU A 125 11.33 8.34 12.21
CA LEU A 125 12.19 8.10 11.06
C LEU A 125 11.98 9.22 10.03
N ALA A 126 13.04 9.59 9.30
CA ALA A 126 12.99 10.62 8.26
C ALA A 126 13.95 10.27 7.11
N GLY A 127 13.70 10.86 5.94
CA GLY A 127 14.51 10.66 4.75
C GLY A 127 14.53 9.20 4.29
N SER A 128 15.68 8.75 3.80
CA SER A 128 15.85 7.42 3.21
C SER A 128 15.38 6.26 4.10
N LYS A 129 15.56 6.35 5.43
CA LYS A 129 15.08 5.32 6.35
C LYS A 129 13.56 5.22 6.41
N ALA A 130 12.86 6.34 6.30
CA ALA A 130 11.39 6.33 6.25
C ALA A 130 10.92 5.76 4.91
N ASP A 131 11.52 6.21 3.81
CA ASP A 131 11.19 5.74 2.46
C ASP A 131 11.41 4.23 2.31
N GLU A 132 12.50 3.72 2.88
CA GLU A 132 12.84 2.30 2.88
C GLU A 132 11.80 1.45 3.63
N VAL A 133 11.28 1.94 4.76
CA VAL A 133 10.19 1.26 5.49
C VAL A 133 8.89 1.31 4.70
N LEU A 134 8.55 2.46 4.12
CA LEU A 134 7.33 2.60 3.32
C LEU A 134 7.36 1.69 2.09
N GLN A 135 8.46 1.67 1.35
CA GLN A 135 8.63 0.82 0.18
C GLN A 135 8.72 -0.66 0.56
N GLY A 136 9.55 -1.00 1.55
CA GLY A 136 9.78 -2.38 1.98
C GLY A 136 8.50 -3.05 2.48
N LEU A 137 7.64 -2.30 3.17
CA LEU A 137 6.36 -2.79 3.67
C LEU A 137 5.18 -2.57 2.70
N GLY A 138 5.41 -2.01 1.51
CA GLY A 138 4.37 -1.74 0.52
C GLY A 138 3.30 -0.76 0.99
N ILE A 139 3.68 0.22 1.82
CA ILE A 139 2.77 1.24 2.35
C ILE A 139 2.70 2.39 1.36
N THR A 140 1.54 2.59 0.72
CA THR A 140 1.25 3.83 -0.02
C THR A 140 0.25 4.67 0.76
N THR A 141 0.60 5.93 0.98
CA THR A 141 -0.25 6.85 1.74
C THR A 141 -1.42 7.37 0.91
N VAL A 142 -2.52 7.69 1.57
CA VAL A 142 -3.65 8.42 1.00
C VAL A 142 -3.24 9.80 0.52
N THR A 143 -2.27 10.41 1.19
CA THR A 143 -1.67 11.69 0.77
C THR A 143 -0.90 11.55 -0.54
N GLU A 144 -0.08 10.51 -0.72
CA GLU A 144 0.61 10.22 -1.98
C GLU A 144 -0.36 9.82 -3.09
N ASN A 145 -1.36 9.00 -2.79
CA ASN A 145 -2.41 8.64 -3.76
C ASN A 145 -3.21 9.87 -4.20
N ARG A 146 -3.53 10.80 -3.29
CA ARG A 146 -4.16 12.08 -3.65
C ARG A 146 -3.24 12.96 -4.51
N ARG A 147 -1.94 13.03 -4.19
CA ARG A 147 -0.96 13.76 -5.01
C ARG A 147 -0.79 13.14 -6.39
N LYS A 148 -0.78 11.81 -6.48
CA LYS A 148 -0.73 11.07 -7.75
C LYS A 148 -1.99 11.33 -8.57
N LEU A 149 -3.18 11.18 -7.98
CA LEU A 149 -4.45 11.50 -8.64
C LEU A 149 -4.58 12.97 -9.05
N ALA A 150 -4.05 13.91 -8.25
CA ALA A 150 -4.04 15.34 -8.61
C ALA A 150 -3.10 15.63 -9.78
N ARG A 151 -1.90 15.03 -9.79
CA ARG A 151 -0.97 15.10 -10.92
C ARG A 151 -1.53 14.43 -12.17
N ASP A 152 -2.15 13.27 -12.03
CA ASP A 152 -2.79 12.55 -13.14
C ASP A 152 -3.96 13.38 -13.70
N ALA A 153 -4.71 14.08 -12.85
CA ALA A 153 -5.78 15.00 -13.28
C ALA A 153 -5.23 16.28 -13.96
N GLU A 154 -4.10 16.81 -13.49
CA GLU A 154 -3.41 17.95 -14.09
C GLU A 154 -2.82 17.58 -15.46
N VAL A 155 -2.18 16.42 -15.56
CA VAL A 155 -1.70 15.83 -16.82
C VAL A 155 -2.86 15.54 -17.76
N ALA A 156 -3.96 14.95 -17.28
CA ALA A 156 -5.15 14.72 -18.09
C ALA A 156 -5.79 16.04 -18.58
N SER A 157 -5.79 17.08 -17.75
CA SER A 157 -6.26 18.42 -18.14
C SER A 157 -5.33 19.07 -19.19
N ALA A 158 -4.03 18.89 -19.06
CA ALA A 158 -3.04 19.38 -20.04
C ALA A 158 -3.16 18.63 -21.39
N ILE A 159 -3.40 17.32 -21.36
CA ILE A 159 -3.63 16.49 -22.55
C ILE A 159 -4.95 16.86 -23.24
N ALA A 160 -6.00 17.14 -22.45
CA ALA A 160 -7.31 17.58 -22.96
C ALA A 160 -7.26 18.98 -23.60
N GLN A 161 -6.35 19.85 -23.18
CA GLN A 161 -6.15 21.19 -23.78
C GLN A 161 -5.30 21.18 -25.05
N GLY A 162 -4.51 20.11 -25.29
CA GLY A 162 -3.58 20.01 -26.43
C GLY A 162 -4.01 19.10 -27.57
N THR A 163 -5.08 18.32 -27.43
CA THR A 163 -5.49 17.33 -28.45
C THR A 163 -6.81 17.71 -29.12
N LEU A 164 -6.72 18.22 -30.35
CA LEU A 164 -7.83 18.41 -31.27
C LEU A 164 -7.74 17.37 -32.41
N VAL A 165 -8.55 16.30 -32.35
CA VAL A 165 -9.23 15.68 -33.53
C VAL A 165 -10.53 15.02 -33.05
N VAL A 166 -11.59 15.24 -33.83
CA VAL A 166 -13.05 15.07 -33.63
C VAL A 166 -13.53 13.65 -34.08
N PRO A 167 -14.85 13.35 -34.13
CA PRO A 167 -15.71 12.67 -33.16
C PRO A 167 -15.93 11.16 -33.41
N VAL A 168 -16.28 10.41 -32.35
CA VAL A 168 -17.24 9.30 -32.47
C VAL A 168 -18.38 9.56 -31.49
N GLU A 169 -19.57 9.65 -32.05
CA GLU A 169 -20.83 9.93 -31.38
C GLU A 169 -21.15 8.94 -30.26
N ALA A 170 -21.89 9.47 -29.28
CA ALA A 170 -22.69 8.79 -28.28
C ALA A 170 -21.95 7.98 -27.18
N VAL A 171 -21.41 8.70 -26.21
CA VAL A 171 -21.56 8.27 -24.80
C VAL A 171 -22.35 9.34 -24.05
N HIS A 172 -23.68 9.29 -24.24
CA HIS A 172 -24.59 9.77 -23.22
C HIS A 172 -24.45 8.88 -21.99
N ALA A 173 -23.80 9.40 -20.95
CA ALA A 173 -24.15 9.09 -19.58
C ALA A 173 -23.73 10.28 -18.70
N SER A 174 -24.75 11.04 -18.35
CA SER A 174 -24.87 12.01 -17.25
C SER A 174 -23.86 11.85 -16.11
N THR A 175 -23.27 12.98 -15.73
CA THR A 175 -22.59 13.24 -14.47
C THR A 175 -23.23 12.52 -13.28
N ALA A 176 -22.51 11.53 -12.72
CA ALA A 176 -22.80 11.02 -11.40
C ALA A 176 -22.01 11.83 -10.38
N VAL A 177 -22.70 12.71 -9.64
CA VAL A 177 -22.17 13.34 -8.43
C VAL A 177 -22.06 12.25 -7.37
N TYR A 178 -20.86 11.68 -7.22
CA TYR A 178 -20.57 10.76 -6.12
C TYR A 178 -20.39 11.55 -4.83
N ARG A 179 -21.40 11.49 -3.95
CA ARG A 179 -21.27 11.82 -2.54
C ARG A 179 -20.34 10.77 -1.92
N ARG A 180 -19.13 11.20 -1.56
CA ARG A 180 -18.03 10.32 -1.17
C ARG A 180 -18.01 10.18 0.35
N ASP A 181 -19.00 9.46 0.87
CA ASP A 181 -19.02 9.03 2.27
C ASP A 181 -17.89 8.02 2.52
N GLU A 182 -17.21 8.20 3.66
CA GLU A 182 -16.20 7.35 4.29
C GLU A 182 -15.27 6.58 3.34
N ARG A 183 -14.16 7.23 2.96
CA ARG A 183 -13.09 6.59 2.18
C ARG A 183 -12.30 5.59 3.04
N GLU A 184 -12.75 4.33 3.06
CA GLU A 184 -11.84 3.20 3.19
C GLU A 184 -10.98 3.11 1.93
N ILE A 185 -9.69 3.40 2.04
CA ILE A 185 -8.71 3.13 0.97
C ILE A 185 -8.18 1.72 1.20
N GLN A 186 -8.79 0.75 0.50
CA GLN A 186 -8.19 -0.55 0.19
C GLN A 186 -7.07 -0.34 -0.85
N VAL A 187 -6.26 -1.38 -1.13
CA VAL A 187 -5.06 -1.39 -2.01
C VAL A 187 -3.81 -0.93 -1.25
N LEU A 188 -3.12 -1.78 -0.46
CA LEU A 188 -1.99 -2.64 -0.90
C LEU A 188 -1.78 -3.89 -0.01
N ARG A 189 -2.67 -4.11 0.95
CA ARG A 189 -2.57 -5.26 1.85
C ARG A 189 -3.00 -6.57 1.20
N ALA A 190 -3.87 -6.52 0.20
CA ALA A 190 -4.29 -7.73 -0.52
C ALA A 190 -3.09 -8.38 -1.21
N GLU A 191 -2.26 -7.59 -1.90
CA GLU A 191 -1.06 -8.08 -2.60
C GLU A 191 -0.05 -8.69 -1.63
N ALA A 192 0.38 -7.95 -0.60
CA ALA A 192 1.35 -8.45 0.37
C ALA A 192 0.85 -9.69 1.14
N LEU A 193 -0.44 -9.75 1.51
CA LEU A 193 -1.02 -10.94 2.14
C LEU A 193 -1.10 -12.12 1.18
N LEU A 194 -1.49 -11.87 -0.07
CA LEU A 194 -1.59 -12.89 -1.11
C LEU A 194 -0.22 -13.46 -1.46
N VAL A 195 0.80 -12.60 -1.54
CA VAL A 195 2.21 -12.98 -1.72
C VAL A 195 2.69 -13.84 -0.57
N ARG A 196 2.42 -13.43 0.68
CA ARG A 196 2.80 -14.21 1.87
C ARG A 196 2.11 -15.57 1.91
N GLU A 197 0.81 -15.59 1.62
CA GLU A 197 0.01 -16.81 1.58
C GLU A 197 0.47 -17.76 0.48
N TYR A 198 0.79 -17.24 -0.71
CA TYR A 198 1.33 -18.03 -1.81
C TYR A 198 2.76 -18.51 -1.54
N LYS A 199 3.63 -17.67 -0.96
CA LYS A 199 4.99 -18.04 -0.55
C LYS A 199 4.99 -19.24 0.40
N ALA A 200 4.02 -19.31 1.31
CA ALA A 200 3.87 -20.45 2.21
C ALA A 200 3.57 -21.79 1.49
N THR A 201 3.05 -21.75 0.25
CA THR A 201 2.81 -22.95 -0.57
C THR A 201 4.03 -23.41 -1.37
N LEU A 202 5.09 -22.58 -1.47
CA LEU A 202 6.29 -22.85 -2.25
C LEU A 202 7.37 -23.61 -1.44
N ALA A 203 6.97 -24.65 -0.72
CA ALA A 203 7.89 -25.41 0.12
C ALA A 203 9.06 -25.99 -0.70
N GLY A 204 10.30 -25.60 -0.35
CA GLY A 204 11.53 -26.11 -0.97
C GLY A 204 12.09 -25.27 -2.12
N ALA A 205 11.43 -24.18 -2.53
CA ALA A 205 11.98 -23.22 -3.50
C ALA A 205 12.69 -22.06 -2.78
N GLU A 206 13.74 -21.52 -3.39
CA GLU A 206 14.35 -20.28 -2.92
C GLU A 206 13.51 -19.10 -3.41
N VAL A 207 12.97 -18.32 -2.49
CA VAL A 207 12.07 -17.21 -2.80
C VAL A 207 12.72 -15.89 -2.40
N THR A 208 13.10 -15.11 -3.40
CA THR A 208 13.73 -13.79 -3.29
C THR A 208 12.89 -12.72 -4.00
N ARG A 209 13.41 -11.50 -4.10
CA ARG A 209 12.87 -10.42 -4.95
C ARG A 209 13.99 -9.89 -5.82
N LEU A 210 13.67 -9.53 -7.06
CA LEU A 210 14.62 -8.85 -7.95
C LEU A 210 14.40 -7.35 -7.87
N ARG A 211 15.50 -6.61 -7.70
CA ARG A 211 15.52 -5.17 -7.91
C ARG A 211 15.96 -4.90 -9.34
N THR A 212 15.09 -4.28 -10.11
CA THR A 212 15.32 -3.89 -11.50
C THR A 212 15.30 -2.36 -11.62
N PRO A 213 15.84 -1.77 -12.68
CA PRO A 213 15.68 -0.33 -12.95
C PRO A 213 14.22 0.13 -12.96
N SER A 214 13.30 -0.78 -13.33
CA SER A 214 11.86 -0.52 -13.45
C SER A 214 11.05 -0.80 -12.18
N GLY A 215 11.69 -1.29 -11.11
CA GLY A 215 11.03 -1.56 -9.83
C GLY A 215 11.47 -2.87 -9.17
N VAL A 216 10.73 -3.28 -8.14
CA VAL A 216 11.01 -4.51 -7.37
C VAL A 216 9.93 -5.54 -7.68
N THR A 217 10.32 -6.77 -7.99
CA THR A 217 9.36 -7.86 -8.20
C THR A 217 8.70 -8.27 -6.88
N ASP A 218 7.45 -8.73 -6.94
CA ASP A 218 6.79 -9.27 -5.74
C ASP A 218 7.44 -10.57 -5.26
N LEU A 219 7.68 -11.50 -6.19
CA LEU A 219 8.41 -12.75 -5.97
C LEU A 219 9.32 -13.09 -7.15
N HIS A 220 10.51 -13.57 -6.83
CA HIS A 220 11.41 -14.28 -7.73
C HIS A 220 11.71 -15.64 -7.12
N VAL A 221 11.31 -16.70 -7.81
CA VAL A 221 11.36 -18.07 -7.30
C VAL A 221 12.39 -18.85 -8.10
N THR A 222 13.38 -19.42 -7.41
CA THR A 222 14.35 -20.34 -8.01
C THR A 222 14.11 -21.73 -7.44
N GLY A 223 13.80 -22.68 -8.32
CA GLY A 223 13.52 -24.05 -7.95
C GLY A 223 14.10 -25.06 -8.94
N PRO A 224 13.85 -26.36 -8.72
CA PRO A 224 14.31 -27.42 -9.63
C PRO A 224 13.72 -27.29 -11.05
N ASP A 225 12.57 -26.63 -11.17
CA ASP A 225 11.86 -26.41 -12.45
C ASP A 225 12.28 -25.10 -13.16
N GLY A 226 13.31 -24.42 -12.66
CA GLY A 226 13.83 -23.17 -13.21
C GLY A 226 13.48 -21.93 -12.38
N THR A 227 13.50 -20.78 -13.05
CA THR A 227 13.33 -19.45 -12.47
C THR A 227 11.96 -18.84 -12.81
N GLU A 228 11.20 -18.39 -11.83
CA GLU A 228 9.87 -17.82 -12.06
C GLU A 228 9.77 -16.41 -11.45
N ILE A 229 9.33 -15.44 -12.26
CA ILE A 229 8.97 -14.11 -11.77
C ILE A 229 7.45 -14.06 -11.60
N ILE A 230 7.00 -13.64 -10.42
CA ILE A 230 5.58 -13.57 -10.10
C ILE A 230 5.25 -12.15 -9.64
N GLU A 231 4.22 -11.58 -10.25
CA GLU A 231 3.68 -10.27 -9.89
C GLU A 231 2.27 -10.44 -9.32
N ALA A 232 2.06 -9.98 -8.09
CA ALA A 232 0.78 -10.05 -7.42
C ALA A 232 -0.06 -8.80 -7.67
N LYS A 233 -1.37 -8.99 -7.69
CA LYS A 233 -2.34 -7.90 -7.77
C LYS A 233 -3.45 -8.06 -6.75
N SER A 234 -4.04 -6.93 -6.38
CA SER A 234 -5.06 -6.82 -5.33
C SER A 234 -6.46 -7.15 -5.82
N SER A 235 -6.67 -7.30 -7.13
CA SER A 235 -7.92 -7.72 -7.76
C SER A 235 -7.65 -8.43 -9.10
N GLY A 236 -8.53 -9.35 -9.49
CA GLY A 236 -8.55 -9.97 -10.82
C GLY A 236 -9.19 -9.12 -11.93
N ASP A 237 -9.56 -7.87 -11.64
CA ASP A 237 -10.15 -6.97 -12.63
C ASP A 237 -9.19 -6.64 -13.77
N HIS A 238 -9.75 -6.33 -14.94
CA HIS A 238 -8.97 -6.18 -16.18
C HIS A 238 -7.85 -5.13 -16.10
N ASN A 239 -8.04 -4.04 -15.35
CA ASN A 239 -7.01 -3.01 -15.19
C ASN A 239 -5.78 -3.53 -14.42
N TYR A 240 -5.99 -4.37 -13.40
CA TYR A 240 -4.91 -4.99 -12.64
C TYR A 240 -4.18 -6.05 -13.46
N VAL A 241 -4.92 -6.79 -14.30
CA VAL A 241 -4.33 -7.75 -15.24
C VAL A 241 -3.39 -7.05 -16.23
N ARG A 242 -3.81 -5.91 -16.78
CA ARG A 242 -2.96 -5.10 -17.67
C ARG A 242 -1.71 -4.55 -16.95
N ALA A 243 -1.85 -4.14 -15.69
CA ALA A 243 -0.73 -3.67 -14.89
C ALA A 243 0.28 -4.80 -14.61
N ALA A 244 -0.19 -5.99 -14.18
CA ALA A 244 0.67 -7.15 -13.98
C ALA A 244 1.40 -7.55 -15.26
N LEU A 245 0.68 -7.61 -16.40
CA LEU A 245 1.27 -7.86 -17.71
C LEU A 245 2.42 -6.89 -18.00
N ALA A 246 2.18 -5.58 -17.86
CA ALA A 246 3.19 -4.57 -18.16
C ALA A 246 4.43 -4.72 -17.26
N GLN A 247 4.25 -4.87 -15.96
CA GLN A 247 5.35 -5.02 -14.99
C GLN A 247 6.15 -6.29 -15.24
N LEU A 248 5.49 -7.42 -15.49
CA LEU A 248 6.15 -8.69 -15.77
C LEU A 248 7.02 -8.62 -17.03
N LEU A 249 6.53 -7.98 -18.09
CA LEU A 249 7.31 -7.78 -19.32
C LEU A 249 8.48 -6.80 -19.13
N ASP A 250 8.37 -5.86 -18.20
CA ASP A 250 9.41 -4.88 -17.86
C ASP A 250 10.50 -5.49 -16.96
N TYR A 251 10.13 -6.41 -16.06
CA TYR A 251 11.09 -7.09 -15.18
C TYR A 251 11.89 -8.19 -15.86
N ALA A 252 11.27 -8.91 -16.81
CA ALA A 252 11.85 -10.11 -17.40
C ALA A 252 13.24 -9.91 -18.04
N PRO A 253 13.52 -8.81 -18.79
CA PRO A 253 14.85 -8.56 -19.36
C PRO A 253 15.95 -8.32 -18.32
N HIS A 254 15.57 -7.94 -17.10
CA HIS A 254 16.51 -7.60 -16.02
C HIS A 254 16.75 -8.75 -15.04
N SER A 255 16.21 -9.94 -15.34
CA SER A 255 16.43 -11.12 -14.53
C SER A 255 17.89 -11.59 -14.62
N PRO A 256 18.59 -11.88 -13.50
CA PRO A 256 19.98 -12.33 -13.51
C PRO A 256 20.22 -13.60 -14.34
N SER A 257 19.16 -14.39 -14.55
CA SER A 257 19.09 -15.46 -15.53
C SER A 257 17.73 -15.38 -16.22
N PRO A 258 17.62 -15.70 -17.54
CA PRO A 258 16.36 -15.55 -18.26
C PRO A 258 15.24 -16.33 -17.59
N ALA A 259 14.19 -15.62 -17.14
CA ALA A 259 13.11 -16.24 -16.38
C ALA A 259 12.47 -17.41 -17.17
N ASP A 260 12.50 -18.61 -16.58
CA ASP A 260 11.60 -19.78 -16.78
C ASP A 260 10.23 -19.44 -17.36
N ARG A 261 9.61 -18.56 -16.59
CA ARG A 261 8.18 -18.42 -16.51
C ARG A 261 7.86 -17.08 -15.87
N LEU A 262 6.82 -16.45 -16.40
CA LEU A 262 6.20 -15.28 -15.79
C LEU A 262 4.80 -15.66 -15.35
N SER A 263 4.40 -15.16 -14.19
CA SER A 263 3.08 -15.45 -13.62
C SER A 263 2.46 -14.23 -12.97
N ALA A 264 1.16 -14.04 -13.20
CA ALA A 264 0.37 -13.03 -12.50
C ALA A 264 -0.49 -13.70 -11.42
N LEU A 265 -0.39 -13.21 -10.19
CA LEU A 265 -1.04 -13.77 -8.99
C LEU A 265 -2.21 -12.88 -8.54
N PHE A 266 -3.40 -13.47 -8.41
CA PHE A 266 -4.65 -12.74 -8.10
C PHE A 266 -5.43 -13.35 -6.92
N PRO A 267 -6.21 -12.55 -6.17
CA PRO A 267 -7.03 -13.05 -5.06
C PRO A 267 -8.29 -13.79 -5.53
N THR A 268 -8.70 -13.58 -6.78
CA THR A 268 -9.84 -14.23 -7.43
C THR A 268 -9.52 -14.46 -8.91
N CYS A 269 -10.12 -15.49 -9.52
CA CYS A 269 -9.92 -15.77 -10.94
C CYS A 269 -10.34 -14.57 -11.82
N PRO A 270 -9.45 -14.02 -12.66
CA PRO A 270 -9.81 -13.00 -13.65
C PRO A 270 -10.82 -13.53 -14.67
N ALA A 271 -11.58 -12.63 -15.30
CA ALA A 271 -12.46 -12.99 -16.40
C ALA A 271 -11.68 -13.66 -17.55
N ALA A 272 -12.28 -14.61 -18.26
CA ALA A 272 -11.64 -15.39 -19.32
C ALA A 272 -10.87 -14.53 -20.34
N LYS A 273 -11.46 -13.41 -20.79
CA LYS A 273 -10.81 -12.46 -21.71
C LYS A 273 -9.50 -11.88 -21.17
N SER A 274 -9.42 -11.65 -19.86
CA SER A 274 -8.23 -11.14 -19.19
C SER A 274 -7.16 -12.23 -19.04
N VAL A 275 -7.57 -13.47 -18.77
CA VAL A 275 -6.65 -14.62 -18.78
C VAL A 275 -6.08 -14.85 -20.18
N SER A 276 -6.92 -14.78 -21.22
CA SER A 276 -6.48 -14.90 -22.62
C SER A 276 -5.47 -13.80 -23.01
N LEU A 277 -5.59 -12.60 -22.43
CA LEU A 277 -4.60 -11.54 -22.63
C LEU A 277 -3.23 -11.94 -22.07
N LEU A 278 -3.16 -12.43 -20.83
CA LEU A 278 -1.90 -12.91 -20.22
C LEU A 278 -1.28 -14.06 -21.03
N HIS A 279 -2.11 -15.02 -21.42
CA HIS A 279 -1.68 -16.21 -22.17
C HIS A 279 -1.10 -15.89 -23.55
N ARG A 280 -1.58 -14.83 -24.20
CA ARG A 280 -1.00 -14.35 -25.47
C ARG A 280 0.47 -13.98 -25.33
N TYR A 281 0.89 -13.57 -24.14
CA TYR A 281 2.27 -13.22 -23.82
C TYR A 281 3.00 -14.32 -23.04
N GLY A 282 2.46 -15.54 -22.99
CA GLY A 282 3.10 -16.67 -22.30
C GLY A 282 3.11 -16.55 -20.77
N ILE A 283 2.29 -15.67 -20.19
CA ILE A 283 2.21 -15.41 -18.75
C ILE A 283 1.12 -16.30 -18.13
N ASP A 284 1.49 -17.09 -17.12
CA ASP A 284 0.54 -17.92 -16.39
C ASP A 284 -0.37 -17.06 -15.50
N CYS A 285 -1.60 -17.52 -15.26
CA CYS A 285 -2.51 -16.90 -14.30
C CYS A 285 -2.62 -17.79 -13.07
N ILE A 286 -2.28 -17.26 -11.90
CA ILE A 286 -2.43 -17.93 -10.61
C ILE A 286 -3.51 -17.19 -9.85
N TYR A 287 -4.46 -17.91 -9.25
CA TYR A 287 -5.45 -17.29 -8.39
C TYR A 287 -5.77 -18.15 -7.17
N ARG A 288 -6.17 -17.49 -6.10
CA ARG A 288 -6.62 -18.13 -4.87
C ARG A 288 -8.04 -18.67 -5.05
N THR A 289 -8.26 -19.93 -4.66
CA THR A 289 -9.59 -20.58 -4.65
C THR A 289 -10.14 -20.68 -3.24
N MET A 290 -9.28 -20.98 -2.28
CA MET A 290 -9.56 -21.03 -0.84
C MET A 290 -8.32 -20.56 -0.06
N PRO A 291 -8.44 -20.31 1.26
CA PRO A 291 -7.27 -19.99 2.08
C PRO A 291 -6.14 -21.03 1.96
N ASN A 292 -4.94 -20.57 1.60
CA ASN A 292 -3.74 -21.33 1.31
C ASN A 292 -3.83 -22.30 0.12
N VAL A 293 -4.87 -22.18 -0.71
CA VAL A 293 -5.08 -23.01 -1.91
C VAL A 293 -5.12 -22.13 -3.14
N PHE A 294 -4.24 -22.44 -4.09
CA PHE A 294 -4.07 -21.70 -5.33
C PHE A 294 -4.21 -22.62 -6.53
N GLU A 295 -4.86 -22.12 -7.56
CA GLU A 295 -4.94 -22.76 -8.87
C GLU A 295 -4.12 -21.96 -9.88
N ARG A 296 -3.54 -22.69 -10.83
CA ARG A 296 -2.77 -22.12 -11.94
C ARG A 296 -3.42 -22.50 -13.27
N ILE A 297 -3.65 -21.49 -14.09
CA ILE A 297 -3.98 -21.64 -15.50
C ILE A 297 -2.72 -21.35 -16.31
N SER A 298 -2.03 -22.42 -16.70
CA SER A 298 -0.80 -22.34 -17.48
C SER A 298 -1.04 -21.69 -18.84
N ALA A 299 -0.17 -20.77 -19.23
CA ALA A 299 -0.14 -20.25 -20.58
C ALA A 299 0.34 -21.32 -21.58
N PRO A 300 -0.06 -21.24 -22.87
CA PRO A 300 0.46 -22.08 -23.93
C PRO A 300 1.98 -22.03 -24.01
N VAL A 301 2.62 -23.19 -24.19
CA VAL A 301 4.08 -23.32 -24.22
C VAL A 301 4.67 -22.52 -25.38
N GLU A 302 3.98 -22.51 -26.52
CA GLU A 302 4.39 -21.82 -27.74
C GLU A 302 4.47 -20.31 -27.53
N ALA A 303 3.50 -19.73 -26.82
CA ALA A 303 3.49 -18.31 -26.49
C ALA A 303 4.65 -17.95 -25.54
N ARG A 304 4.93 -18.81 -24.56
CA ARG A 304 6.05 -18.63 -23.62
C ARG A 304 7.39 -18.67 -24.35
N MET A 305 7.58 -19.63 -25.26
CA MET A 305 8.81 -19.71 -26.07
C MET A 305 8.97 -18.51 -26.99
N TYR A 306 7.88 -18.01 -27.57
CA TYR A 306 7.91 -16.83 -28.45
C TYR A 306 8.36 -15.57 -27.69
N VAL A 307 7.70 -15.24 -26.58
CA VAL A 307 8.05 -14.04 -25.80
C VAL A 307 9.44 -14.15 -25.19
N ARG A 308 9.88 -15.35 -24.81
CA ARG A 308 11.25 -15.57 -24.33
C ARG A 308 12.32 -15.17 -25.32
N LYS A 309 12.13 -15.47 -26.61
CA LYS A 309 13.06 -15.03 -27.66
C LYS A 309 13.12 -13.51 -27.77
N VAL A 310 11.96 -12.85 -27.66
CA VAL A 310 11.84 -11.39 -27.82
C VAL A 310 12.71 -10.61 -26.82
N TRP A 311 12.87 -11.08 -25.59
CA TRP A 311 13.73 -10.41 -24.59
C TRP A 311 15.11 -11.04 -24.40
N ALA A 312 15.35 -12.28 -24.86
CA ALA A 312 16.65 -12.94 -24.73
C ALA A 312 17.61 -12.55 -25.85
N ASP A 313 17.07 -12.20 -27.02
CA ASP A 313 17.85 -11.78 -28.20
C ASP A 313 18.09 -10.25 -28.22
N GLY A 314 17.86 -9.56 -27.10
CA GLY A 314 17.96 -8.10 -26.96
C GLY A 314 19.29 -7.57 -26.41
N GLU A 315 20.31 -8.43 -26.22
CA GLU A 315 21.69 -8.05 -25.91
C GLU A 315 22.54 -7.80 -27.17
#